data_AF-A0A815N9B9-F1
#
_entry.id   AF-A0A815N9B9-F1
#
_cell.length_a   1.000
_cell.length_b   1.000
_cell.length_c   1.000
_cell.angle_alpha   90.00
_cell.angle_beta   90.00
_cell.angle_gamma   90.00
#
_symmetry.space_group_name_H-M   'P 1'
#
loop_
_entity.id
_entity.type
_entity.pdbx_description
1 polymer ?
#
loop_
_entity_poly.entity_id
_entity_poly.type
_entity_poly.pdbx_seq_one_letter_code
_entity_poly.pdbx_strand_id
1 'polypeptide(L)'
;MLQQFENNISARGAKVIWAETAEDALNEIGKICKEKNCKTLVKSKSMVTEEIHLNKYLQQQGIESIETDLGEYIQQLDDEPPYHIVTPAMHKSKEDIAKLFVEKLGTPAGLSPQQLTLVAREKLRKKYVEAEVGITGANFLIADTGSISVTENEGNGRLSSAFPKTHIVIAGIEKMIPSLKDLSLFLPLLATFGTGQQLTVYNTIISGPKQTNEVDGPEEMYVILLDNGRTTLLENPKTREALYCIRCGACLNACPVYKNIGGHSYETTYSGPIGSVITPHLKNLKEYKHLSYASSLCEGFKVKTPKGNFFYPDIIVCINNSERYYTNEPVLLVEILSETTRKFDLTDKFIQYQKIPTLQYYLCIEPEQQVIIFYFKTTSEEWMTETFTKDEMATCFCSVTSCVKKVDKPSKSTGTTTLSKTSGTTSTTNNTTTTTTQTPGNCGHTCRDGSTTCGGGSSSSSGTGY
;
A
#
# COMPACT_ATOMS: atom_id res chain seq x y z
N MET A 1 8.23 -5.36 23.84
CA MET A 1 7.93 -4.10 23.13
C MET A 1 6.61 -3.50 23.61
N LEU A 2 5.48 -4.20 23.44
CA LEU A 2 4.17 -3.73 23.89
C LEU A 2 4.10 -3.24 25.35
N GLN A 3 4.52 -4.07 26.31
CA GLN A 3 4.60 -3.68 27.74
C GLN A 3 5.60 -2.54 27.99
N GLN A 4 6.68 -2.48 27.21
CA GLN A 4 7.68 -1.41 27.33
C GLN A 4 7.10 -0.06 26.88
N PHE A 5 6.38 -0.04 25.75
CA PHE A 5 5.65 1.11 25.25
C PHE A 5 4.66 1.62 26.32
N GLU A 6 3.84 0.72 26.86
CA GLU A 6 2.85 1.04 27.88
C GLU A 6 3.50 1.68 29.11
N ASN A 7 4.51 1.03 29.69
CA ASN A 7 5.23 1.55 30.85
C ASN A 7 5.79 2.96 30.59
N ASN A 8 6.40 3.18 29.42
CA ASN A 8 7.03 4.44 29.08
C ASN A 8 6.03 5.57 28.84
N ILE A 9 4.95 5.31 28.10
CA ILE A 9 3.95 6.35 27.79
C ILE A 9 3.07 6.66 29.00
N SER A 10 2.77 5.65 29.83
CA SER A 10 2.06 5.85 31.10
C SER A 10 2.89 6.58 32.15
N ALA A 11 4.21 6.38 32.17
CA ALA A 11 5.11 7.19 33.00
C ALA A 11 5.06 8.70 32.65
N ARG A 12 4.62 9.05 31.43
CA ARG A 12 4.40 10.43 30.99
C ARG A 12 2.97 10.94 31.19
N GLY A 13 2.10 10.13 31.78
CA GLY A 13 0.73 10.51 32.15
C GLY A 13 -0.36 10.08 31.17
N ALA A 14 -0.04 9.34 30.10
CA ALA A 14 -1.06 8.79 29.22
C ALA A 14 -1.72 7.54 29.83
N LYS A 15 -3.02 7.37 29.58
CA LYS A 15 -3.78 6.18 29.98
C LYS A 15 -3.80 5.18 28.84
N VAL A 16 -3.24 3.99 29.03
CA VAL A 16 -3.24 2.93 28.02
C VAL A 16 -4.42 2.00 28.25
N ILE A 17 -5.11 1.67 27.17
CA ILE A 17 -6.28 0.80 27.13
C ILE A 17 -5.99 -0.31 26.13
N TRP A 18 -6.11 -1.56 26.58
CA TRP A 18 -6.00 -2.74 25.74
C TRP A 18 -7.40 -3.14 25.27
N ALA A 19 -7.62 -3.10 23.96
CA ALA A 19 -8.88 -3.51 23.34
C ALA A 19 -8.65 -4.79 22.53
N GLU A 20 -9.29 -5.89 22.93
CA GLU A 20 -9.19 -7.16 22.21
C GLU A 20 -10.01 -7.11 20.92
N THR A 21 -11.18 -6.44 20.97
CA THR A 21 -12.12 -6.35 19.86
C THR A 21 -12.44 -4.91 19.47
N ALA A 22 -13.03 -4.75 18.29
CA ALA A 22 -13.62 -3.47 17.86
C ALA A 22 -14.66 -2.94 18.86
N GLU A 23 -15.47 -3.82 19.47
CA GLU A 23 -16.49 -3.43 20.44
C GLU A 23 -15.88 -2.88 21.73
N ASP A 24 -14.80 -3.49 22.22
CA ASP A 24 -14.07 -2.98 23.41
C ASP A 24 -13.54 -1.56 23.17
N ALA A 25 -12.93 -1.33 22.00
CA ALA A 25 -12.43 -0.01 21.62
C ALA A 25 -13.57 1.02 21.52
N LEU A 26 -14.69 0.66 20.89
CA LEU A 26 -15.86 1.54 20.77
C LEU A 26 -16.44 1.89 22.15
N ASN A 27 -16.59 0.90 23.04
CA ASN A 27 -17.11 1.09 24.38
C ASN A 27 -16.24 2.02 25.22
N GLU A 28 -14.91 1.86 25.15
CA GLU A 28 -13.98 2.73 25.87
C GLU A 28 -13.97 4.15 25.30
N ILE A 29 -14.01 4.32 23.97
CA ILE A 29 -14.15 5.65 23.36
C ILE A 29 -15.48 6.29 23.79
N GLY A 30 -16.59 5.55 23.75
CA GLY A 30 -17.90 6.03 24.17
C GLY A 30 -17.93 6.47 25.64
N LYS A 31 -17.27 5.72 26.52
CA LYS A 31 -17.11 6.07 27.94
C LYS A 31 -16.31 7.36 28.11
N ILE A 32 -15.17 7.50 27.44
CA ILE A 32 -14.35 8.72 27.47
C ILE A 32 -15.18 9.91 26.98
N CYS A 33 -15.84 9.79 25.82
CA CYS A 33 -16.68 10.85 25.28
C CYS A 33 -17.80 11.27 26.25
N LYS A 34 -18.44 10.30 26.92
CA LYS A 34 -19.48 10.57 27.94
C LYS A 34 -18.91 11.30 29.16
N GLU A 35 -17.75 10.86 29.66
CA GLU A 35 -17.07 11.53 30.79
C GLU A 35 -16.67 12.97 30.45
N LYS A 36 -16.35 13.24 29.19
CA LYS A 36 -16.00 14.59 28.69
C LYS A 36 -17.20 15.42 28.25
N ASN A 37 -18.42 14.90 28.36
CA ASN A 37 -19.64 15.53 27.81
C ASN A 37 -19.46 15.94 26.34
N CYS A 38 -18.75 15.10 25.57
CA CYS A 38 -18.39 15.39 24.18
C CYS A 38 -19.64 15.48 23.32
N LYS A 39 -19.76 16.58 22.58
CA LYS A 39 -20.78 16.79 21.54
C LYS A 39 -20.13 16.79 20.16
N THR A 40 -18.89 17.28 20.10
CA THR A 40 -18.14 17.45 18.87
C THR A 40 -16.75 16.86 19.04
N LEU A 41 -16.37 16.04 18.06
CA LEU A 41 -15.08 15.37 18.00
C LEU A 41 -14.44 15.66 16.64
N VAL A 42 -13.15 15.96 16.65
CA VAL A 42 -12.35 16.01 15.42
C VAL A 42 -11.43 14.81 15.36
N LYS A 43 -11.28 14.22 14.16
CA LYS A 43 -10.35 13.12 13.96
C LYS A 43 -9.45 13.35 12.77
N SER A 44 -8.17 12.99 12.93
CA SER A 44 -7.30 12.78 11.79
C SER A 44 -7.66 11.46 11.13
N LYS A 45 -7.33 11.34 9.84
CA LYS A 45 -7.44 10.09 9.11
C LYS A 45 -6.83 8.92 9.87
N SER A 46 -7.59 7.83 9.99
CA SER A 46 -7.11 6.57 10.55
C SER A 46 -7.89 5.40 9.96
N MET A 47 -7.18 4.46 9.34
CA MET A 47 -7.81 3.23 8.88
C MET A 47 -8.43 2.43 10.03
N VAL A 48 -7.92 2.57 11.26
CA VAL A 48 -8.44 1.85 12.42
C VAL A 48 -9.79 2.41 12.87
N THR A 49 -10.04 3.72 12.73
CA THR A 49 -11.37 4.29 13.03
C THR A 49 -12.41 3.85 12.00
N GLU A 50 -11.98 3.65 10.75
CA GLU A 50 -12.82 3.07 9.70
C GLU A 50 -13.04 1.56 9.88
N GLU A 51 -12.03 0.83 10.37
CA GLU A 51 -12.10 -0.60 10.69
C GLU A 51 -13.18 -0.91 11.72
N ILE A 52 -13.33 -0.05 12.73
CA ILE A 52 -14.31 -0.20 13.81
C ILE A 52 -15.62 0.57 13.56
N HIS A 53 -15.76 1.22 12.40
CA HIS A 53 -16.92 2.06 12.07
C HIS A 53 -17.25 3.15 13.10
N LEU A 54 -16.22 3.83 13.60
CA LEU A 54 -16.32 4.78 14.72
C LEU A 54 -17.33 5.90 14.47
N ASN A 55 -17.37 6.44 13.23
CA ASN A 55 -18.30 7.51 12.86
C ASN A 55 -19.76 7.11 13.10
N LYS A 56 -20.14 5.91 12.64
CA LYS A 56 -21.49 5.39 12.79
C LYS A 56 -21.85 5.17 14.26
N TYR A 57 -20.92 4.65 15.05
CA TYR A 57 -21.10 4.47 16.50
C TYR A 57 -21.32 5.80 17.23
N LEU A 58 -20.47 6.81 16.97
CA LEU A 58 -20.59 8.13 17.60
C LEU A 58 -21.86 8.87 17.17
N GLN A 59 -22.26 8.75 15.90
CA GLN A 59 -23.50 9.34 15.40
C GLN A 59 -24.74 8.77 16.12
N GLN A 60 -24.76 7.47 16.42
CA GLN A 60 -25.83 6.84 17.21
C GLN A 60 -25.90 7.35 18.65
N GLN A 61 -24.79 7.86 19.18
CA GLN A 61 -24.71 8.50 20.50
C GLN A 61 -25.01 10.01 20.44
N GLY A 62 -25.31 10.56 19.26
CA GLY A 62 -25.56 11.99 19.07
C GLY A 62 -24.31 12.86 19.11
N ILE A 63 -23.12 12.28 18.88
CA ILE A 63 -21.84 12.98 18.83
C ILE A 63 -21.48 13.27 17.37
N GLU A 64 -21.21 14.53 17.06
CA GLU A 64 -20.71 14.94 15.75
C GLU A 64 -19.23 14.60 15.64
N SER A 65 -18.87 13.64 14.78
CA SER A 65 -17.48 13.24 14.51
C SER A 65 -17.07 13.80 13.15
N ILE A 66 -16.08 14.71 13.11
CA ILE A 66 -15.65 15.40 11.90
C ILE A 66 -14.28 14.89 11.45
N GLU A 67 -14.20 14.47 10.19
CA GLU A 67 -12.94 14.18 9.52
C GLU A 67 -12.17 15.45 9.19
N THR A 68 -10.85 15.41 9.41
CA THR A 68 -9.99 16.59 9.26
C THR A 68 -8.99 16.48 8.11
N ASP A 69 -8.84 15.30 7.53
CA ASP A 69 -8.15 15.06 6.26
C ASP A 69 -9.06 15.47 5.11
N LEU A 70 -8.55 16.24 4.15
CA LEU A 70 -9.40 16.75 3.07
C LEU A 70 -10.06 15.61 2.28
N GLY A 71 -9.33 14.53 2.03
CA GLY A 71 -9.85 13.37 1.32
C GLY A 71 -10.95 12.67 2.11
N GLU A 72 -10.71 12.37 3.38
CA GLU A 72 -11.73 11.76 4.25
C GLU A 72 -12.92 12.68 4.49
N TYR A 73 -12.69 13.99 4.60
CA TYR A 73 -13.75 14.98 4.77
C TYR A 73 -14.66 15.06 3.53
N ILE A 74 -14.08 14.99 2.32
CA ILE A 74 -14.85 14.88 1.08
C ILE A 74 -15.72 13.61 1.10
N GLN A 75 -15.14 12.48 1.50
CA GLN A 75 -15.87 11.20 1.56
C GLN A 75 -16.98 11.23 2.61
N GLN A 76 -16.72 11.83 3.77
CA GLN A 76 -17.72 12.05 4.81
C GLN A 76 -18.89 12.93 4.34
N LEU A 77 -18.61 14.01 3.59
CA LEU A 77 -19.66 14.87 3.04
C LEU A 77 -20.53 14.16 2.00
N ASP A 78 -19.98 13.17 1.31
CA ASP A 78 -20.66 12.40 0.28
C ASP A 78 -21.23 11.05 0.78
N ASP A 79 -21.08 10.76 2.07
CA ASP A 79 -21.49 9.48 2.71
C ASP A 79 -20.89 8.24 2.02
N GLU A 80 -19.63 8.34 1.57
CA GLU A 80 -18.90 7.26 0.92
C GLU A 80 -17.75 6.74 1.79
N PRO A 81 -17.41 5.44 1.73
CA PRO A 81 -16.20 4.92 2.35
C PRO A 81 -14.93 5.37 1.60
N PRO A 82 -13.76 5.34 2.25
CA PRO A 82 -12.49 5.67 1.60
C PRO A 82 -12.22 4.77 0.38
N TYR A 83 -11.84 5.37 -0.75
CA TYR A 83 -11.48 4.61 -1.95
C TYR A 83 -10.07 4.03 -1.82
N HIS A 84 -9.09 4.81 -1.34
CA HIS A 84 -7.69 4.41 -1.23
C HIS A 84 -7.08 4.77 0.14
N ILE A 85 -6.17 3.93 0.64
CA ILE A 85 -5.56 4.06 1.98
C ILE A 85 -4.79 5.38 2.16
N VAL A 86 -4.21 5.95 1.10
CA VAL A 86 -3.46 7.23 1.18
C VAL A 86 -4.27 8.41 0.65
N THR A 87 -5.11 8.18 -0.37
CA THR A 87 -5.82 9.22 -1.14
C THR A 87 -7.32 8.88 -1.21
N PRO A 88 -8.08 9.13 -0.12
CA PRO A 88 -9.43 8.59 0.06
C PRO A 88 -10.41 8.92 -1.06
N ALA A 89 -10.31 10.12 -1.65
CA ALA A 89 -11.20 10.60 -2.71
C ALA A 89 -10.59 10.52 -4.12
N MET A 90 -9.63 9.60 -4.36
CA MET A 90 -8.88 9.51 -5.62
C MET A 90 -9.76 9.26 -6.87
N HIS A 91 -10.97 8.70 -6.69
CA HIS A 91 -11.93 8.44 -7.77
C HIS A 91 -12.78 9.65 -8.16
N LYS A 92 -12.75 10.76 -7.40
CA LYS A 92 -13.55 11.95 -7.68
C LYS A 92 -12.77 12.98 -8.48
N SER A 93 -13.40 13.56 -9.50
CA SER A 93 -12.82 14.69 -10.23
C SER A 93 -12.89 15.99 -9.42
N LYS A 94 -12.10 16.99 -9.82
CA LYS A 94 -12.18 18.33 -9.21
C LYS A 94 -13.55 18.97 -9.42
N GLU A 95 -14.22 18.68 -10.54
CA GLU A 95 -15.58 19.14 -10.82
C GLU A 95 -16.62 18.49 -9.91
N ASP A 96 -16.48 17.19 -9.61
CA ASP A 96 -17.37 16.49 -8.68
C ASP A 96 -17.24 17.04 -7.27
N ILE A 97 -16.01 17.26 -6.81
CA ILE A 97 -15.74 17.88 -5.50
C ILE A 97 -16.32 19.30 -5.43
N ALA A 98 -16.17 20.09 -6.51
CA ALA A 98 -16.74 21.44 -6.57
C ALA A 98 -18.28 21.42 -6.45
N LYS A 99 -18.97 20.49 -7.13
CA LYS A 99 -20.42 20.32 -7.02
C LYS A 99 -20.82 19.90 -5.60
N LEU A 100 -20.10 18.96 -5.00
CA LEU A 100 -20.34 18.50 -3.63
C LEU A 100 -20.23 19.66 -2.62
N PHE A 101 -19.24 20.54 -2.77
CA PHE A 101 -19.06 21.69 -1.88
C PHE A 101 -20.16 22.74 -2.04
N VAL A 102 -20.67 22.94 -3.26
CA VAL A 102 -21.85 23.77 -3.49
C VAL A 102 -23.06 23.20 -2.75
N GLU A 103 -23.32 21.90 -2.92
CA GLU A 103 -24.48 21.23 -2.32
C GLU A 103 -24.42 21.17 -0.80
N LYS A 104 -23.30 20.70 -0.23
CA LYS A 104 -23.18 20.41 1.20
C LYS A 104 -22.71 21.60 2.03
N LEU A 105 -21.90 22.50 1.45
CA LEU A 105 -21.27 23.61 2.17
C LEU A 105 -21.76 24.99 1.71
N GLY A 106 -22.57 25.08 0.64
CA GLY A 106 -23.12 26.33 0.12
C GLY A 106 -22.07 27.24 -0.54
N THR A 107 -21.01 26.68 -1.11
CA THR A 107 -19.96 27.48 -1.78
C THR A 107 -20.41 28.01 -3.14
N PRO A 108 -19.76 29.05 -3.69
CA PRO A 108 -19.90 29.39 -5.10
C PRO A 108 -19.53 28.22 -6.02
N ALA A 109 -20.18 28.12 -7.18
CA ALA A 109 -19.83 27.13 -8.19
C ALA A 109 -18.52 27.50 -8.92
N GLY A 110 -17.82 26.48 -9.45
CA GLY A 110 -16.64 26.68 -10.30
C GLY A 110 -15.37 27.10 -9.58
N LEU A 111 -15.28 26.90 -8.26
CA LEU A 111 -14.06 27.16 -7.50
C LEU A 111 -12.91 26.26 -7.98
N SER A 112 -11.69 26.81 -8.00
CA SER A 112 -10.48 26.04 -8.27
C SER A 112 -10.17 25.07 -7.12
N PRO A 113 -9.37 24.00 -7.34
CA PRO A 113 -8.94 23.11 -6.26
C PRO A 113 -8.33 23.86 -5.06
N GLN A 114 -7.50 24.88 -5.33
CA GLN A 114 -6.90 25.70 -4.28
C GLN A 114 -7.97 26.44 -3.47
N GLN A 115 -8.97 27.03 -4.13
CA GLN A 115 -10.07 27.71 -3.46
C GLN A 115 -10.93 26.74 -2.64
N LEU A 116 -11.22 25.54 -3.16
CA LEU A 116 -11.94 24.50 -2.42
C LEU A 116 -11.18 24.10 -1.14
N THR A 117 -9.86 23.91 -1.22
CA THR A 117 -9.04 23.59 -0.03
C THR A 117 -9.07 24.72 1.01
N LEU A 118 -9.11 25.99 0.59
CA LEU A 118 -9.24 27.13 1.50
C LEU A 118 -10.60 27.15 2.22
N VAL A 119 -11.69 26.82 1.51
CA VAL A 119 -13.01 26.68 2.12
C VAL A 119 -13.00 25.58 3.18
N ALA A 120 -12.51 24.38 2.84
CA ALA A 120 -12.43 23.27 3.78
C ALA A 120 -11.61 23.67 5.03
N ARG A 121 -10.46 24.33 4.81
CA ARG A 121 -9.61 24.85 5.88
C ARG A 121 -10.36 25.83 6.79
N GLU A 122 -11.09 26.79 6.23
CA GLU A 122 -11.85 27.77 7.02
C GLU A 122 -12.91 27.09 7.91
N LYS A 123 -13.65 26.12 7.35
CA LYS A 123 -14.68 25.37 8.07
C LYS A 123 -14.09 24.51 9.18
N LEU A 124 -13.06 23.72 8.86
CA LEU A 124 -12.40 22.82 9.82
C LEU A 124 -11.70 23.58 10.95
N ARG A 125 -11.12 24.76 10.67
CA ARG A 125 -10.43 25.58 11.70
C ARG A 125 -11.30 25.88 12.92
N LYS A 126 -12.60 26.11 12.74
CA LYS A 126 -13.54 26.33 13.84
C LYS A 126 -13.76 25.05 14.64
N LYS A 127 -13.95 23.92 13.95
CA LYS A 127 -14.19 22.61 14.57
C LYS A 127 -13.06 22.15 15.49
N TYR A 128 -11.78 22.39 15.14
CA TYR A 128 -10.67 22.02 16.03
C TYR A 128 -10.72 22.73 17.39
N VAL A 129 -11.15 23.99 17.42
CA VAL A 129 -11.21 24.79 18.65
C VAL A 129 -12.44 24.42 19.49
N GLU A 130 -13.54 24.07 18.83
CA GLU A 130 -14.81 23.72 19.47
C GLU A 130 -14.86 22.28 19.99
N ALA A 131 -14.09 21.36 19.41
CA ALA A 131 -14.14 19.94 19.76
C ALA A 131 -13.61 19.66 21.17
N GLU A 132 -14.35 18.84 21.93
CA GLU A 132 -13.92 18.42 23.26
C GLU A 132 -12.87 17.31 23.21
N VAL A 133 -12.92 16.49 22.16
CA VAL A 133 -12.05 15.33 21.95
C VAL A 133 -11.43 15.39 20.56
N GLY A 134 -10.14 15.07 20.52
CA GLY A 134 -9.37 14.83 19.30
C GLY A 134 -9.00 13.37 19.18
N ILE A 135 -9.17 12.77 18.00
CA ILE A 135 -8.71 11.40 17.72
C ILE A 135 -7.64 11.40 16.66
N THR A 136 -6.57 10.64 16.88
CA THR A 136 -5.61 10.32 15.82
C THR A 136 -5.35 8.83 15.72
N GLY A 137 -4.91 8.40 14.54
CA GLY A 137 -4.26 7.11 14.39
C GLY A 137 -2.80 7.14 14.87
N ALA A 138 -2.07 6.08 14.51
CA ALA A 138 -0.61 6.06 14.57
C ALA A 138 -0.04 5.42 13.30
N ASN A 139 0.98 6.04 12.71
CA ASN A 139 1.78 5.37 11.69
C ASN A 139 2.71 4.36 12.35
N PHE A 140 3.33 4.75 13.48
CA PHE A 140 4.18 3.90 14.29
C PHE A 140 3.99 4.18 15.79
N LEU A 141 4.06 3.14 16.61
CA LEU A 141 4.18 3.19 18.06
C LEU A 141 5.63 2.87 18.43
N ILE A 142 6.26 3.63 19.32
CA ILE A 142 7.71 3.58 19.57
C ILE A 142 7.97 3.07 20.98
N ALA A 143 8.47 1.83 21.08
CA ALA A 143 8.54 1.13 22.35
C ALA A 143 9.51 1.77 23.36
N ASP A 144 10.72 2.13 22.93
CA ASP A 144 11.77 2.62 23.84
C ASP A 144 11.47 3.98 24.47
N THR A 145 10.79 4.89 23.77
CA THR A 145 10.41 6.20 24.30
C THR A 145 8.96 6.28 24.78
N GLY A 146 8.12 5.31 24.45
CA GLY A 146 6.68 5.39 24.72
C GLY A 146 6.04 6.53 23.93
N SER A 147 6.31 6.60 22.63
CA SER A 147 5.86 7.71 21.78
C SER A 147 5.08 7.22 20.57
N ILE A 148 4.22 8.08 20.03
CA ILE A 148 3.41 7.84 18.84
C ILE A 148 3.92 8.73 17.71
N SER A 149 4.22 8.12 16.57
CA SER A 149 4.58 8.83 15.34
C SER A 149 3.35 8.98 14.45
N VAL A 150 3.02 10.23 14.12
CA VAL A 150 1.99 10.58 13.13
C VAL A 150 2.66 11.36 12.00
N THR A 151 2.39 10.94 10.77
CA THR A 151 2.86 11.63 9.57
C THR A 151 1.70 12.05 8.68
N GLU A 152 1.79 13.24 8.11
CA GLU A 152 0.73 13.82 7.30
C GLU A 152 1.24 14.98 6.41
N ASN A 153 0.39 15.47 5.50
CA ASN A 153 0.74 16.51 4.53
C ASN A 153 -0.06 17.81 4.70
N GLU A 154 -1.01 17.88 5.64
CA GLU A 154 -2.00 18.97 5.73
C GLU A 154 -1.88 19.83 7.01
N GLY A 155 -1.17 19.32 8.02
CA GLY A 155 -1.05 19.85 9.38
C GLY A 155 -2.24 19.51 10.29
N ASN A 156 -3.18 18.67 9.85
CA ASN A 156 -4.45 18.37 10.53
C ASN A 156 -4.30 17.45 11.75
N GLY A 157 -3.35 16.52 11.74
CA GLY A 157 -3.08 15.57 12.82
C GLY A 157 -2.53 16.29 14.05
N ARG A 158 -1.64 17.27 13.84
CA ARG A 158 -1.18 18.12 14.95
C ARG A 158 -2.31 18.96 15.54
N LEU A 159 -3.21 19.48 14.72
CA LEU A 159 -4.35 20.26 15.22
C LEU A 159 -5.34 19.38 15.98
N SER A 160 -5.62 18.18 15.46
CA SER A 160 -6.49 17.18 16.10
C SER A 160 -5.94 16.69 17.42
N SER A 161 -4.62 16.62 17.59
CA SER A 161 -3.99 16.17 18.84
C SER A 161 -3.73 17.29 19.85
N ALA A 162 -3.55 18.54 19.41
CA ALA A 162 -3.10 19.63 20.29
C ALA A 162 -4.19 20.62 20.73
N PHE A 163 -5.25 20.82 19.94
CA PHE A 163 -6.30 21.79 20.26
C PHE A 163 -7.35 21.24 21.23
N PRO A 164 -7.93 20.05 21.00
CA PRO A 164 -8.85 19.46 21.97
C PRO A 164 -8.15 19.17 23.30
N LYS A 165 -8.89 19.34 24.40
CA LYS A 165 -8.35 19.09 25.75
C LYS A 165 -8.10 17.60 26.01
N THR A 166 -8.83 16.72 25.34
CA THR A 166 -8.66 15.27 25.45
C THR A 166 -8.20 14.72 24.10
N HIS A 167 -7.11 13.97 24.08
CA HIS A 167 -6.61 13.30 22.89
C HIS A 167 -6.70 11.78 23.05
N ILE A 168 -7.32 11.10 22.09
CA ILE A 168 -7.35 9.65 22.01
C ILE A 168 -6.52 9.23 20.81
N VAL A 169 -5.55 8.34 21.02
CA VAL A 169 -4.86 7.63 19.96
C VAL A 169 -5.42 6.24 19.88
N ILE A 170 -5.77 5.79 18.67
CA ILE A 170 -6.16 4.40 18.43
C ILE A 170 -5.27 3.80 17.35
N ALA A 171 -4.65 2.67 17.67
CA ALA A 171 -3.74 2.00 16.76
C ALA A 171 -3.77 0.49 16.97
N GLY A 172 -3.59 -0.25 15.87
CA GLY A 172 -3.38 -1.67 15.95
C GLY A 172 -2.02 -2.01 16.58
N ILE A 173 -1.95 -3.11 17.33
CA ILE A 173 -0.74 -3.55 18.02
C ILE A 173 0.44 -3.86 17.08
N GLU A 174 0.18 -4.07 15.79
CA GLU A 174 1.19 -4.32 14.76
C GLU A 174 2.00 -3.07 14.38
N LYS A 175 1.57 -1.88 14.79
CA LYS A 175 2.26 -0.61 14.50
C LYS A 175 3.53 -0.37 15.32
N MET A 176 3.90 -1.30 16.17
CA MET A 176 5.03 -1.16 17.10
C MET A 176 6.39 -1.27 16.40
N ILE A 177 7.27 -0.31 16.65
CA ILE A 177 8.69 -0.34 16.30
C ILE A 177 9.56 -0.28 17.57
N PRO A 178 10.76 -0.87 17.56
CA PRO A 178 11.61 -0.95 18.74
C PRO A 178 12.07 0.42 19.26
N SER A 179 12.56 1.28 18.36
CA SER A 179 13.25 2.50 18.75
C SER A 179 12.87 3.73 17.94
N LEU A 180 12.94 4.90 18.57
CA LEU A 180 12.84 6.18 17.88
C LEU A 180 13.83 6.30 16.71
N LYS A 181 15.00 5.66 16.81
CA LYS A 181 16.01 5.66 15.75
C LYS A 181 15.53 5.00 14.46
N ASP A 182 14.60 4.05 14.56
CA ASP A 182 14.07 3.33 13.41
C ASP A 182 13.22 4.25 12.49
N LEU A 183 12.72 5.39 13.01
CA LEU A 183 12.01 6.37 12.18
C LEU A 183 12.85 6.93 11.03
N SER A 184 14.18 6.97 11.17
CA SER A 184 15.10 7.39 10.10
C SER A 184 15.02 6.49 8.86
N LEU A 185 14.57 5.24 9.03
CA LEU A 185 14.27 4.31 7.94
C LEU A 185 12.78 4.35 7.58
N PHE A 186 11.90 4.26 8.59
CA PHE A 186 10.48 4.06 8.36
C PHE A 186 9.75 5.27 7.77
N LEU A 187 10.11 6.50 8.15
CA LEU A 187 9.44 7.69 7.60
C LEU A 187 9.79 7.90 6.12
N PRO A 188 11.06 7.83 5.68
CA PRO A 188 11.37 7.90 4.25
C PRO A 188 10.78 6.73 3.45
N LEU A 189 10.78 5.52 4.02
CA LEU A 189 10.17 4.35 3.39
C LEU A 189 8.68 4.58 3.14
N LEU A 190 7.95 5.01 4.16
CA LEU A 190 6.52 5.30 4.08
C LEU A 190 6.21 6.41 3.06
N ALA A 191 6.95 7.51 3.12
CA ALA A 191 6.77 8.64 2.21
C ALA A 191 7.05 8.26 0.75
N THR A 192 8.15 7.53 0.51
CA THR A 192 8.56 7.14 -0.85
C THR A 192 7.52 6.21 -1.48
N PHE A 193 7.06 5.21 -0.73
CA PHE A 193 6.07 4.25 -1.25
C PHE A 193 4.65 4.80 -1.28
N GLY A 194 4.30 5.73 -0.40
CA GLY A 194 2.95 6.28 -0.30
C GLY A 194 2.67 7.42 -1.26
N THR A 195 3.54 8.43 -1.29
CA THR A 195 3.32 9.67 -2.04
C THR A 195 4.46 10.00 -3.00
N GLY A 196 5.50 9.16 -3.09
CA GLY A 196 6.68 9.42 -3.90
C GLY A 196 7.58 10.53 -3.33
N GLN A 197 7.34 10.98 -2.10
CA GLN A 197 8.13 12.00 -1.43
C GLN A 197 9.33 11.37 -0.70
N GLN A 198 10.45 12.09 -0.58
CA GLN A 198 11.55 11.63 0.28
C GLN A 198 11.15 11.59 1.75
N LEU A 199 10.32 12.55 2.17
CA LEU A 199 9.70 12.63 3.47
C LEU A 199 8.37 13.40 3.30
N THR A 200 7.38 13.08 4.12
CA THR A 200 6.13 13.84 4.23
C THR A 200 6.36 15.22 4.84
N VAL A 201 5.39 16.12 4.67
CA VAL A 201 5.53 17.52 5.08
C VAL A 201 5.57 17.67 6.60
N TYR A 202 4.74 16.93 7.33
CA TYR A 202 4.68 17.00 8.80
C TYR A 202 4.90 15.62 9.41
N ASN A 203 5.84 15.56 10.35
CA ASN A 203 6.17 14.36 11.12
C ASN A 203 6.17 14.74 12.60
N THR A 204 5.15 14.28 13.33
CA THR A 204 4.92 14.63 14.74
C THR A 204 5.12 13.42 15.61
N ILE A 205 5.89 13.58 16.68
CA ILE A 205 6.09 12.56 17.72
C ILE A 205 5.38 13.03 18.99
N ILE A 206 4.33 12.31 19.38
CA ILE A 206 3.51 12.60 20.55
C ILE A 206 3.92 11.63 21.65
N SER A 207 4.35 12.13 22.80
CA SER A 207 4.90 11.28 23.86
C SER A 207 4.08 11.31 25.15
N GLY A 208 2.90 11.93 25.14
CA GLY A 208 2.05 12.06 26.32
C GLY A 208 1.17 13.30 26.24
N PRO A 209 0.34 13.53 27.28
CA PRO A 209 -0.37 14.79 27.45
C PRO A 209 0.60 15.93 27.76
N LYS A 210 0.08 17.17 27.70
CA LYS A 210 0.79 18.40 28.04
C LYS A 210 1.35 18.35 29.46
N GLN A 211 2.63 18.63 29.59
CA GLN A 211 3.33 18.76 30.88
C GLN A 211 3.18 20.16 31.47
N THR A 212 3.48 20.32 32.76
CA THR A 212 3.32 21.60 33.47
C THR A 212 4.14 22.76 32.89
N ASN A 213 5.23 22.46 32.20
CA ASN A 213 6.13 23.43 31.55
C ASN A 213 5.87 23.60 30.04
N GLU A 214 4.83 22.94 29.50
CA GLU A 214 4.45 23.02 28.09
C GLU A 214 3.26 23.97 27.91
N VAL A 215 3.26 24.73 26.82
CA VAL A 215 2.25 25.78 26.55
C VAL A 215 1.06 25.28 25.74
N ASP A 216 1.23 24.19 24.99
CA ASP A 216 0.24 23.59 24.09
C ASP A 216 0.14 22.07 24.30
N GLY A 217 -0.95 21.47 23.80
CA GLY A 217 -1.21 20.04 23.89
C GLY A 217 -2.42 19.67 24.77
N PRO A 218 -2.84 18.40 24.71
CA PRO A 218 -4.02 17.92 25.40
C PRO A 218 -3.76 17.83 26.90
N GLU A 219 -4.78 18.14 27.71
CA GLU A 219 -4.74 17.99 29.16
C GLU A 219 -4.77 16.51 29.57
N GLU A 220 -5.45 15.66 28.78
CA GLU A 220 -5.51 14.22 28.98
C GLU A 220 -5.24 13.46 27.68
N MET A 221 -4.53 12.33 27.79
CA MET A 221 -4.23 11.46 26.66
C MET A 221 -4.61 10.01 26.96
N TYR A 222 -5.32 9.39 26.02
CA TYR A 222 -5.69 7.98 26.04
C TYR A 222 -5.06 7.29 24.84
N VAL A 223 -4.56 6.07 25.02
CA VAL A 223 -3.98 5.25 23.94
C VAL A 223 -4.65 3.90 23.93
N ILE A 224 -5.42 3.63 22.89
CA ILE A 224 -6.13 2.38 22.66
C ILE A 224 -5.28 1.50 21.75
N LEU A 225 -4.77 0.41 22.32
CA LEU A 225 -4.03 -0.63 21.61
C LEU A 225 -5.03 -1.71 21.19
N LEU A 226 -5.29 -1.79 19.90
CA LEU A 226 -6.29 -2.68 19.31
C LEU A 226 -5.65 -3.97 18.77
N ASP A 227 -6.11 -5.13 19.25
CA ASP A 227 -5.75 -6.42 18.65
C ASP A 227 -6.66 -6.70 17.43
N ASN A 228 -7.95 -6.93 17.66
CA ASN A 228 -8.96 -7.22 16.64
C ASN A 228 -8.51 -8.31 15.64
N GLY A 229 -7.89 -9.39 16.14
CA GLY A 229 -7.45 -10.55 15.35
C GLY A 229 -6.00 -10.49 14.83
N ARG A 230 -5.22 -9.46 15.20
CA ARG A 230 -3.81 -9.32 14.83
C ARG A 230 -2.93 -10.37 15.51
N THR A 231 -3.21 -10.74 16.75
CA THR A 231 -2.49 -11.81 17.46
C THR A 231 -2.68 -13.16 16.75
N THR A 232 -3.90 -13.49 16.35
CA THR A 232 -4.20 -14.71 15.56
C THR A 232 -3.47 -14.70 14.21
N LEU A 233 -3.40 -13.54 13.55
CA LEU A 233 -2.64 -13.38 12.31
C LEU A 233 -1.12 -13.54 12.53
N LEU A 234 -0.60 -13.03 13.66
CA LEU A 234 0.81 -13.13 14.04
C LEU A 234 1.26 -14.57 14.30
N GLU A 235 0.40 -15.39 14.88
CA GLU A 235 0.66 -16.81 15.15
C GLU A 235 0.85 -17.63 13.86
N ASN A 236 0.23 -17.21 12.76
CA ASN A 236 0.29 -17.94 11.51
C ASN A 236 1.60 -17.65 10.75
N PRO A 237 2.52 -18.62 10.61
CA PRO A 237 3.83 -18.38 9.99
C PRO A 237 3.75 -18.01 8.51
N LYS A 238 2.65 -18.32 7.82
CA LYS A 238 2.47 -18.02 6.39
C LYS A 238 1.91 -16.62 6.14
N THR A 239 1.12 -16.08 7.07
CA THR A 239 0.38 -14.82 6.86
C THR A 239 0.84 -13.69 7.77
N ARG A 240 1.61 -13.96 8.84
CA ARG A 240 2.12 -12.94 9.76
C ARG A 240 2.94 -11.82 9.12
N GLU A 241 3.58 -12.07 7.98
CA GLU A 241 4.34 -11.04 7.25
C GLU A 241 3.44 -9.88 6.79
N ALA A 242 2.13 -10.10 6.65
CA ALA A 242 1.17 -9.04 6.35
C ALA A 242 1.12 -7.95 7.45
N LEU A 243 1.53 -8.28 8.68
CA LEU A 243 1.64 -7.33 9.79
C LEU A 243 2.82 -6.38 9.63
N TYR A 244 3.78 -6.65 8.74
CA TYR A 244 4.86 -5.70 8.42
C TYR A 244 4.36 -4.50 7.59
N CYS A 245 3.10 -4.52 7.16
CA CYS A 245 2.55 -3.48 6.32
C CYS A 245 2.53 -2.13 7.04
N ILE A 246 3.31 -1.18 6.51
CA ILE A 246 3.35 0.21 6.97
C ILE A 246 2.16 1.05 6.48
N ARG A 247 1.19 0.43 5.78
CA ARG A 247 0.00 1.07 5.19
C ARG A 247 0.33 2.20 4.19
N CYS A 248 1.38 2.03 3.40
CA CYS A 248 1.76 2.99 2.36
C CYS A 248 0.85 2.95 1.12
N GLY A 249 0.00 1.94 0.93
CA GLY A 249 -0.87 1.84 -0.25
C GLY A 249 -0.16 1.47 -1.56
N ALA A 250 1.17 1.32 -1.59
CA ALA A 250 1.91 0.96 -2.80
C ALA A 250 1.40 -0.33 -3.48
N CYS A 251 0.97 -1.32 -2.68
CA CYS A 251 0.38 -2.54 -3.21
C CYS A 251 -0.93 -2.31 -3.99
N LEU A 252 -1.68 -1.26 -3.66
CA LEU A 252 -2.93 -0.90 -4.36
C LEU A 252 -2.59 -0.33 -5.74
N ASN A 253 -1.61 0.58 -5.78
CA ASN A 253 -1.14 1.21 -7.02
C ASN A 253 -0.50 0.22 -8.00
N ALA A 254 0.13 -0.84 -7.49
CA ALA A 254 0.74 -1.88 -8.31
C ALA A 254 -0.24 -3.00 -8.71
N CYS A 255 -1.39 -3.11 -8.06
CA CYS A 255 -2.31 -4.22 -8.26
C CYS A 255 -3.18 -4.01 -9.51
N PRO A 256 -3.10 -4.87 -10.54
CA PRO A 256 -3.91 -4.72 -11.74
C PRO A 256 -5.41 -4.88 -11.43
N VAL A 257 -5.79 -5.76 -10.49
CA VAL A 257 -7.18 -5.91 -10.07
C VAL A 257 -7.69 -4.60 -9.48
N TYR A 258 -6.96 -4.03 -8.51
CA TYR A 258 -7.33 -2.77 -7.87
C TYR A 258 -7.42 -1.61 -8.85
N LYS A 259 -6.47 -1.48 -9.79
CA LYS A 259 -6.51 -0.43 -10.81
C LYS A 259 -7.74 -0.48 -11.71
N ASN A 260 -8.26 -1.69 -11.98
CA ASN A 260 -9.39 -1.88 -12.89
C ASN A 260 -10.74 -1.76 -12.19
N ILE A 261 -10.91 -2.39 -11.01
CA ILE A 261 -12.21 -2.42 -10.31
C ILE A 261 -12.34 -1.31 -9.25
N GLY A 262 -11.22 -0.75 -8.81
CA GLY A 262 -11.18 0.26 -7.75
C GLY A 262 -11.27 -0.30 -6.33
N GLY A 263 -11.19 0.61 -5.35
CA GLY A 263 -11.15 0.23 -3.94
C GLY A 263 -12.50 -0.20 -3.38
N HIS A 264 -13.60 0.43 -3.81
CA HIS A 264 -14.95 0.16 -3.30
C HIS A 264 -15.45 -1.24 -3.61
N SER A 265 -15.04 -1.84 -4.74
CA SER A 265 -15.45 -3.21 -5.11
C SER A 265 -14.91 -4.30 -4.20
N TYR A 266 -13.99 -4.00 -3.28
CA TYR A 266 -13.52 -4.94 -2.26
C TYR A 266 -14.47 -5.02 -1.06
N GLU A 267 -15.40 -4.08 -0.87
CA GLU A 267 -16.39 -4.07 0.23
C GLU A 267 -15.78 -4.20 1.64
N THR A 268 -14.57 -3.66 1.82
CA THR A 268 -13.85 -3.66 3.10
C THR A 268 -12.97 -2.42 3.22
N THR A 269 -12.72 -2.01 4.47
CA THR A 269 -11.82 -0.91 4.84
C THR A 269 -10.41 -1.10 4.28
N TYR A 270 -9.90 -2.33 4.31
CA TYR A 270 -8.60 -2.68 3.76
C TYR A 270 -8.77 -3.35 2.42
N SER A 271 -8.55 -2.62 1.33
CA SER A 271 -8.71 -3.08 -0.04
C SER A 271 -7.40 -3.61 -0.66
N GLY A 272 -7.50 -4.14 -1.88
CA GLY A 272 -6.35 -4.62 -2.68
C GLY A 272 -5.56 -5.76 -2.04
N PRO A 273 -4.29 -5.96 -2.45
CA PRO A 273 -3.52 -7.15 -2.06
C PRO A 273 -3.35 -7.32 -0.55
N ILE A 274 -3.07 -6.23 0.17
CA ILE A 274 -2.97 -6.29 1.63
C ILE A 274 -4.32 -6.64 2.27
N GLY A 275 -5.39 -6.06 1.74
CA GLY A 275 -6.77 -6.31 2.15
C GLY A 275 -7.19 -7.75 2.01
N SER A 276 -6.86 -8.39 0.89
CA SER A 276 -7.12 -9.81 0.63
C SER A 276 -6.45 -10.74 1.63
N VAL A 277 -5.36 -10.31 2.27
CA VAL A 277 -4.66 -11.09 3.30
C VAL A 277 -5.21 -10.78 4.69
N ILE A 278 -5.32 -9.51 5.09
CA ILE A 278 -5.63 -9.17 6.48
C ILE A 278 -7.13 -9.20 6.80
N THR A 279 -8.00 -8.81 5.86
CA THR A 279 -9.45 -8.69 6.11
C THR A 279 -10.07 -10.00 6.59
N PRO A 280 -9.77 -11.18 6.01
CA PRO A 280 -10.33 -12.44 6.49
C PRO A 280 -9.91 -12.85 7.91
N HIS A 281 -8.86 -12.22 8.47
CA HIS A 281 -8.41 -12.43 9.85
C HIS A 281 -8.97 -11.38 10.81
N LEU A 282 -9.12 -10.12 10.36
CA LEU A 282 -9.74 -9.04 11.14
C LEU A 282 -11.27 -9.14 11.16
N LYS A 283 -11.86 -9.81 10.16
CA LYS A 283 -13.29 -10.07 10.02
C LYS A 283 -13.57 -11.56 9.86
N ASN A 284 -14.80 -11.91 9.51
CA ASN A 284 -15.20 -13.30 9.33
C ASN A 284 -14.60 -13.93 8.06
N LEU A 285 -13.75 -14.95 8.22
CA LEU A 285 -13.14 -15.69 7.10
C LEU A 285 -14.16 -16.24 6.10
N LYS A 286 -15.32 -16.73 6.54
CA LYS A 286 -16.31 -17.34 5.62
C LYS A 286 -16.91 -16.30 4.67
N GLU A 287 -17.12 -15.10 5.17
CA GLU A 287 -17.66 -13.97 4.43
C GLU A 287 -16.60 -13.39 3.48
N TYR A 288 -15.39 -13.16 3.99
CA TYR A 288 -14.33 -12.44 3.26
C TYR A 288 -13.32 -13.32 2.51
N LYS A 289 -13.46 -14.66 2.52
CA LYS A 289 -12.60 -15.55 1.71
C LYS A 289 -12.64 -15.23 0.22
N HIS A 290 -13.71 -14.61 -0.28
CA HIS A 290 -13.82 -14.29 -1.70
C HIS A 290 -12.73 -13.29 -2.15
N LEU A 291 -12.18 -12.49 -1.23
CA LEU A 291 -11.10 -11.55 -1.52
C LEU A 291 -9.80 -12.25 -1.97
N SER A 292 -9.62 -13.54 -1.69
CA SER A 292 -8.48 -14.30 -2.23
C SER A 292 -8.58 -14.49 -3.75
N TYR A 293 -9.79 -14.44 -4.32
CA TYR A 293 -10.01 -14.48 -5.76
C TYR A 293 -9.80 -13.12 -6.43
N ALA A 294 -9.72 -12.02 -5.66
CA ALA A 294 -9.35 -10.69 -6.14
C ALA A 294 -7.82 -10.51 -6.30
N SER A 295 -7.12 -11.58 -6.69
CA SER A 295 -5.68 -11.62 -6.93
C SER A 295 -5.40 -12.36 -8.22
N SER A 296 -4.64 -11.73 -9.12
CA SER A 296 -4.15 -12.37 -10.35
C SER A 296 -2.87 -13.20 -10.13
N LEU A 297 -2.41 -13.33 -8.87
CA LEU A 297 -1.11 -13.94 -8.52
C LEU A 297 0.08 -13.33 -9.28
N CYS A 298 -0.05 -12.07 -9.73
CA CYS A 298 1.01 -11.42 -10.49
C CYS A 298 2.24 -11.06 -9.65
N GLU A 299 2.18 -11.18 -8.32
CA GLU A 299 3.23 -10.87 -7.34
C GLU A 299 3.91 -9.49 -7.50
N GLY A 300 3.30 -8.56 -8.26
CA GLY A 300 3.97 -7.33 -8.66
C GLY A 300 5.27 -7.61 -9.41
N PHE A 301 5.28 -8.70 -10.21
CA PHE A 301 6.44 -9.16 -10.95
C PHE A 301 6.85 -8.12 -11.99
N LYS A 302 8.12 -7.70 -11.95
CA LYS A 302 8.62 -6.57 -12.72
C LYS A 302 9.49 -7.01 -13.88
N VAL A 303 9.69 -6.12 -14.83
CA VAL A 303 10.83 -6.19 -15.75
C VAL A 303 11.91 -5.23 -15.32
N LYS A 304 13.13 -5.76 -15.14
CA LYS A 304 14.33 -4.97 -14.91
C LYS A 304 15.03 -4.72 -16.25
N THR A 305 15.25 -3.46 -16.59
CA THR A 305 15.98 -3.09 -17.81
C THR A 305 17.49 -3.05 -17.56
N PRO A 306 18.35 -3.07 -18.60
CA PRO A 306 19.80 -3.04 -18.42
C PRO A 306 20.34 -1.82 -17.66
N LYS A 307 19.60 -0.71 -17.65
CA LYS A 307 19.94 0.50 -16.88
C LYS A 307 19.57 0.41 -15.40
N GLY A 308 18.98 -0.70 -14.96
CA GLY A 308 18.54 -0.92 -13.57
C GLY A 308 17.14 -0.36 -13.25
N ASN A 309 16.40 0.14 -14.24
CA ASN A 309 15.02 0.59 -14.03
C ASN A 309 14.08 -0.61 -13.97
N PHE A 310 13.03 -0.50 -13.14
CA PHE A 310 12.00 -1.52 -13.02
C PHE A 310 10.66 -0.97 -13.54
N PHE A 311 9.97 -1.77 -14.33
CA PHE A 311 8.64 -1.46 -14.85
C PHE A 311 7.67 -2.59 -14.56
N TYR A 312 6.38 -2.26 -14.54
CA TYR A 312 5.27 -3.23 -14.42
C TYR A 312 4.50 -3.27 -15.75
N PRO A 313 4.86 -4.19 -16.66
CA PRO A 313 3.99 -4.60 -17.76
C PRO A 313 2.72 -5.27 -17.23
N ASP A 314 1.61 -5.15 -17.97
CA ASP A 314 0.36 -5.83 -17.61
C ASP A 314 0.48 -7.35 -17.75
N ILE A 315 1.23 -7.84 -18.74
CA ILE A 315 1.59 -9.26 -18.87
C ILE A 315 3.06 -9.42 -19.24
N ILE A 316 3.72 -10.38 -18.59
CA ILE A 316 5.12 -10.74 -18.83
C ILE A 316 5.17 -12.22 -19.19
N VAL A 317 5.88 -12.54 -20.28
CA VAL A 317 6.25 -13.92 -20.62
C VAL A 317 7.76 -14.01 -20.64
N CYS A 318 8.31 -14.94 -19.86
CA CYS A 318 9.73 -15.26 -19.81
C CYS A 318 9.91 -16.79 -19.87
N ILE A 319 11.03 -17.25 -20.41
CA ILE A 319 11.32 -18.68 -20.55
C ILE A 319 11.94 -19.21 -19.25
N ASN A 320 12.83 -18.42 -18.67
CA ASN A 320 13.49 -18.71 -17.42
C ASN A 320 13.31 -17.53 -16.47
N ASN A 321 13.08 -17.86 -15.20
CA ASN A 321 13.10 -16.87 -14.15
C ASN A 321 13.79 -17.46 -12.92
N SER A 322 14.97 -16.94 -12.60
CA SER A 322 15.70 -17.28 -11.38
C SER A 322 15.35 -16.37 -10.19
N GLU A 323 14.67 -15.25 -10.45
CA GLU A 323 14.49 -14.16 -9.52
C GLU A 323 13.06 -14.11 -8.99
N ARG A 324 12.89 -13.74 -7.72
CA ARG A 324 11.59 -13.86 -7.05
C ARG A 324 10.57 -12.78 -7.47
N TYR A 325 11.01 -11.57 -7.78
CA TYR A 325 10.13 -10.40 -7.94
C TYR A 325 10.25 -9.67 -9.27
N TYR A 326 11.18 -10.09 -10.12
CA TYR A 326 11.40 -9.48 -11.42
C TYR A 326 12.04 -10.46 -12.38
N THR A 327 11.97 -10.18 -13.67
CA THR A 327 12.81 -10.81 -14.70
C THR A 327 13.63 -9.74 -15.41
N ASN A 328 14.88 -10.09 -15.74
CA ASN A 328 15.73 -9.36 -16.68
C ASN A 328 15.75 -10.02 -18.06
N GLU A 329 15.06 -11.15 -18.22
CA GLU A 329 15.03 -11.96 -19.44
C GLU A 329 13.58 -12.18 -19.98
N PRO A 330 12.74 -11.13 -20.09
CA PRO A 330 11.44 -11.26 -20.74
C PRO A 330 11.61 -11.54 -22.23
N VAL A 331 10.64 -12.25 -22.82
CA VAL A 331 10.57 -12.57 -24.25
C VAL A 331 9.39 -11.89 -24.91
N LEU A 332 8.25 -11.80 -24.21
CA LEU A 332 7.08 -11.04 -24.64
C LEU A 332 6.59 -10.17 -23.47
N LEU A 333 6.32 -8.91 -23.77
CA LEU A 333 5.65 -7.97 -22.87
C LEU A 333 4.34 -7.49 -23.49
N VAL A 334 3.31 -7.35 -22.66
CA VAL A 334 2.00 -6.82 -23.07
C VAL A 334 1.62 -5.65 -22.18
N GLU A 335 1.10 -4.59 -22.79
CA GLU A 335 0.53 -3.43 -22.12
C GLU A 335 -0.89 -3.18 -22.66
N ILE A 336 -1.83 -2.95 -21.76
CA ILE A 336 -3.21 -2.56 -22.05
C ILE A 336 -3.27 -1.05 -21.92
N LEU A 337 -3.37 -0.36 -23.06
CA LEU A 337 -3.30 1.09 -23.10
C LEU A 337 -4.58 1.71 -22.52
N SER A 338 -4.39 2.80 -21.78
CA SER A 338 -5.44 3.73 -21.38
C SER A 338 -5.04 5.15 -21.74
N GLU A 339 -5.98 6.10 -21.78
CA GLU A 339 -5.70 7.50 -22.14
C GLU A 339 -4.53 8.10 -21.32
N THR A 340 -4.40 7.70 -20.06
CA THR A 340 -3.38 8.22 -19.13
C THR A 340 -2.00 7.58 -19.31
N THR A 341 -1.91 6.30 -19.67
CA THR A 341 -0.63 5.56 -19.75
C THR A 341 -0.12 5.40 -21.17
N ARG A 342 -0.98 5.54 -22.18
CA ARG A 342 -0.69 5.29 -23.60
C ARG A 342 0.61 5.91 -24.08
N LYS A 343 0.83 7.19 -23.79
CA LYS A 343 2.06 7.89 -24.19
C LYS A 343 3.28 7.21 -23.58
N PHE A 344 3.26 6.98 -22.27
CA PHE A 344 4.37 6.39 -21.52
C PHE A 344 4.69 4.96 -21.98
N ASP A 345 3.65 4.15 -22.22
CA ASP A 345 3.79 2.77 -22.68
C ASP A 345 4.35 2.69 -24.11
N LEU A 346 3.88 3.55 -25.02
CA LEU A 346 4.34 3.57 -26.41
C LEU A 346 5.69 4.27 -26.62
N THR A 347 6.13 5.12 -25.69
CA THR A 347 7.41 5.83 -25.80
C THR A 347 8.43 5.36 -24.77
N ASP A 348 8.33 5.85 -23.54
CA ASP A 348 9.42 5.78 -22.57
C ASP A 348 9.71 4.35 -22.14
N LYS A 349 8.65 3.58 -21.84
CA LYS A 349 8.78 2.14 -21.54
C LYS A 349 9.35 1.40 -22.73
N PHE A 350 8.77 1.57 -23.92
CA PHE A 350 9.21 0.83 -25.10
C PHE A 350 10.69 1.08 -25.42
N ILE A 351 11.16 2.34 -25.39
CA ILE A 351 12.57 2.69 -25.59
C ILE A 351 13.50 1.98 -24.58
N GLN A 352 13.04 1.75 -23.35
CA GLN A 352 13.81 1.03 -22.34
C GLN A 352 13.72 -0.49 -22.53
N TYR A 353 12.56 -1.00 -22.90
CA TYR A 353 12.32 -2.41 -23.20
C TYR A 353 13.11 -2.89 -24.42
N GLN A 354 13.23 -2.08 -25.46
CA GLN A 354 14.01 -2.42 -26.67
C GLN A 354 15.48 -2.71 -26.37
N LYS A 355 16.01 -2.22 -25.24
CA LYS A 355 17.40 -2.47 -24.81
C LYS A 355 17.58 -3.83 -24.15
N ILE A 356 16.50 -4.51 -23.79
CA ILE A 356 16.53 -5.85 -23.19
C ILE A 356 16.89 -6.84 -24.31
N PRO A 357 18.02 -7.56 -24.22
CA PRO A 357 18.48 -8.43 -25.31
C PRO A 357 17.49 -9.57 -25.63
N THR A 358 16.91 -10.16 -24.60
CA THR A 358 16.00 -11.31 -24.73
C THR A 358 14.62 -10.94 -25.23
N LEU A 359 14.24 -9.67 -25.18
CA LEU A 359 12.89 -9.25 -25.55
C LEU A 359 12.74 -9.34 -27.07
N GLN A 360 11.79 -10.15 -27.51
CA GLN A 360 11.52 -10.40 -28.93
C GLN A 360 10.20 -9.75 -29.36
N TYR A 361 9.25 -9.60 -28.44
CA TYR A 361 7.88 -9.20 -28.75
C TYR A 361 7.36 -8.17 -27.74
N TYR A 362 6.63 -7.18 -28.23
CA TYR A 362 5.93 -6.19 -27.41
C TYR A 362 4.54 -5.92 -28.00
N LEU A 363 3.50 -6.15 -27.21
CA LEU A 363 2.11 -6.07 -27.65
C LEU A 363 1.39 -4.96 -26.89
N CYS A 364 0.83 -3.99 -27.60
CA CYS A 364 0.05 -2.91 -27.03
C CYS A 364 -1.41 -3.06 -27.45
N ILE A 365 -2.32 -3.20 -26.47
CA ILE A 365 -3.75 -3.38 -26.72
C ILE A 365 -4.45 -2.04 -26.49
N GLU A 366 -5.15 -1.52 -27.50
CA GLU A 366 -5.96 -0.30 -27.44
C GLU A 366 -7.44 -0.70 -27.28
N PRO A 367 -7.96 -0.83 -26.05
CA PRO A 367 -9.31 -1.38 -25.82
C PRO A 367 -10.42 -0.46 -26.36
N GLU A 368 -10.25 0.86 -26.29
CA GLU A 368 -11.25 1.83 -26.77
C GLU A 368 -11.38 1.82 -28.29
N GLN A 369 -10.25 1.76 -28.98
CA GLN A 369 -10.18 1.72 -30.45
C GLN A 369 -10.35 0.30 -31.00
N GLN A 370 -10.31 -0.72 -30.14
CA GLN A 370 -10.37 -2.15 -30.48
C GLN A 370 -9.26 -2.55 -31.47
N VAL A 371 -8.04 -2.10 -31.19
CA VAL A 371 -6.84 -2.31 -32.03
C VAL A 371 -5.71 -2.92 -31.20
N ILE A 372 -4.86 -3.74 -31.83
CA ILE A 372 -3.63 -4.26 -31.24
C ILE A 372 -2.45 -3.82 -32.08
N ILE A 373 -1.45 -3.20 -31.45
CA ILE A 373 -0.17 -2.85 -32.08
C ILE A 373 0.85 -3.90 -31.64
N PHE A 374 1.37 -4.65 -32.59
CA PHE A 374 2.32 -5.73 -32.37
C PHE A 374 3.70 -5.35 -32.87
N TYR A 375 4.63 -5.17 -31.94
CA TYR A 375 6.04 -4.98 -32.22
C TYR A 375 6.80 -6.30 -32.09
N PHE A 376 7.66 -6.59 -33.05
CA PHE A 376 8.49 -7.79 -33.03
C PHE A 376 9.87 -7.54 -33.62
N LYS A 377 10.86 -8.29 -33.13
CA LYS A 377 12.20 -8.31 -33.72
C LYS A 377 12.28 -9.26 -34.91
N THR A 378 12.93 -8.81 -35.97
CA THR A 378 13.33 -9.64 -37.11
C THR A 378 14.59 -10.46 -36.78
N THR A 379 14.98 -11.36 -37.68
CA THR A 379 16.27 -12.07 -37.59
C THR A 379 17.48 -11.14 -37.70
N SER A 380 17.31 -9.90 -38.19
CA SER A 380 18.34 -8.86 -38.21
C SER A 380 18.38 -8.01 -36.93
N GLU A 381 17.62 -8.38 -35.89
CA GLU A 381 17.46 -7.61 -34.64
C GLU A 381 16.81 -6.23 -34.83
N GLU A 382 16.10 -6.02 -35.93
CA GLU A 382 15.35 -4.79 -36.19
C GLU A 382 13.92 -4.91 -35.69
N TRP A 383 13.40 -3.84 -35.09
CA TRP A 383 12.02 -3.78 -34.62
C TRP A 383 11.08 -3.41 -35.76
N MET A 384 10.12 -4.29 -36.03
CA MET A 384 9.01 -4.09 -36.96
C MET A 384 7.71 -3.95 -36.19
N THR A 385 6.70 -3.37 -36.84
CA THR A 385 5.36 -3.19 -36.27
C THR A 385 4.30 -3.68 -37.24
N GLU A 386 3.26 -4.30 -36.69
CA GLU A 386 2.04 -4.68 -37.39
C GLU A 386 0.84 -4.26 -36.53
N THR A 387 -0.24 -3.83 -37.17
CA THR A 387 -1.44 -3.37 -36.47
C THR A 387 -2.60 -4.27 -36.86
N PHE A 388 -3.31 -4.78 -35.86
CA PHE A 388 -4.46 -5.67 -36.05
C PHE A 388 -5.73 -4.99 -35.55
N THR A 389 -6.77 -5.05 -36.37
CA THR A 389 -8.12 -4.61 -35.99
C THR A 389 -8.86 -5.72 -35.23
N LYS A 390 -10.03 -5.40 -34.68
CA LYS A 390 -10.90 -6.35 -33.97
C LYS A 390 -11.13 -7.66 -34.73
N ASP A 391 -11.38 -7.58 -36.03
CA ASP A 391 -11.70 -8.75 -36.86
C ASP A 391 -10.46 -9.63 -37.13
N GLU A 392 -9.27 -9.10 -36.87
CA GLU A 392 -7.97 -9.76 -37.09
C GLU A 392 -7.34 -10.25 -35.78
N MET A 393 -8.05 -10.14 -34.64
CA MET A 393 -7.50 -10.58 -33.34
C MET A 393 -7.06 -12.04 -33.35
N ALA A 394 -7.82 -12.92 -34.02
CA ALA A 394 -7.44 -14.33 -34.16
C ALA A 394 -6.10 -14.50 -34.90
N THR A 395 -5.86 -13.69 -35.93
CA THR A 395 -4.60 -13.64 -36.68
C THR A 395 -3.45 -13.15 -35.78
N CYS A 396 -3.68 -12.08 -35.01
CA CYS A 396 -2.72 -11.56 -34.05
C CYS A 396 -2.29 -12.64 -33.03
N PHE A 397 -3.25 -13.32 -32.40
CA PHE A 397 -2.93 -14.38 -31.43
C PHE A 397 -2.22 -15.57 -32.06
N CYS A 398 -2.53 -15.91 -33.31
CA CYS A 398 -1.78 -16.93 -34.05
C CYS A 398 -0.33 -16.51 -34.32
N SER A 399 -0.09 -15.25 -34.69
CA SER A 399 1.25 -14.67 -34.85
C SER A 399 2.03 -14.71 -33.53
N VAL A 400 1.43 -14.25 -32.43
CA VAL A 400 2.03 -14.29 -31.08
C VAL A 400 2.35 -15.74 -30.65
N THR A 401 1.41 -16.67 -30.84
CA THR A 401 1.60 -18.08 -30.43
C THR A 401 2.69 -18.77 -31.25
N SER A 402 2.75 -18.53 -32.57
CA SER A 402 3.80 -19.03 -33.45
C SER A 402 5.18 -18.51 -33.02
N CYS A 403 5.23 -17.23 -32.66
CA CYS A 403 6.41 -16.55 -32.16
C CYS A 403 6.91 -17.13 -30.83
N VAL A 404 6.04 -17.27 -29.81
CA VAL A 404 6.41 -17.87 -28.52
C VAL A 404 6.91 -19.31 -28.68
N LYS A 405 6.29 -20.12 -29.55
CA LYS A 405 6.72 -21.50 -29.85
C LYS A 405 8.11 -21.59 -30.51
N LYS A 406 8.59 -20.54 -31.18
CA LYS A 406 9.95 -20.53 -31.76
C LYS A 406 11.01 -20.38 -30.67
N VAL A 407 10.69 -19.69 -29.58
CA VAL A 407 11.63 -19.43 -28.49
C VAL A 407 11.79 -20.64 -27.56
N ASP A 408 10.77 -21.52 -27.50
CA ASP A 408 10.74 -22.74 -26.68
C ASP A 408 11.50 -23.94 -27.30
N LYS A 409 12.12 -23.78 -28.48
CA LYS A 409 12.98 -24.82 -29.07
C LYS A 409 14.44 -24.58 -28.65
N PRO A 410 15.01 -25.39 -27.74
CA PRO A 410 16.44 -25.30 -27.46
C PRO A 410 17.23 -25.57 -28.74
N SER A 411 18.26 -24.76 -28.99
CA SER A 411 19.22 -25.01 -30.06
C SER A 411 19.82 -26.40 -29.85
N LYS A 412 19.50 -27.34 -30.76
CA LYS A 412 20.10 -28.68 -30.72
C LYS A 412 21.59 -28.55 -31.01
N SER A 413 22.41 -28.62 -29.95
CA SER A 413 23.80 -29.00 -30.11
C SER A 413 23.85 -30.44 -30.61
N THR A 414 24.55 -30.65 -31.70
CA THR A 414 24.78 -31.95 -32.33
C THR A 414 25.64 -32.81 -31.40
N GLY A 415 25.01 -33.68 -30.62
CA GLY A 415 25.66 -34.72 -29.84
C GLY A 415 24.93 -36.04 -30.08
N THR A 416 25.48 -36.85 -30.97
CA THR A 416 25.00 -38.20 -31.25
C THR A 416 25.19 -39.06 -30.00
N THR A 417 24.12 -39.55 -29.38
CA THR A 417 24.21 -40.69 -28.47
C THR A 417 22.98 -41.58 -28.62
N THR A 418 23.28 -42.81 -29.01
CA THR A 418 22.39 -43.92 -29.35
C THR A 418 21.59 -44.37 -28.12
N LEU A 419 20.26 -44.34 -28.21
CA LEU A 419 19.36 -44.91 -27.20
C LEU A 419 19.09 -46.38 -27.55
N SER A 420 19.69 -47.30 -26.78
CA SER A 420 19.29 -48.71 -26.73
C SER A 420 17.98 -48.84 -25.97
N LYS A 421 16.96 -49.41 -26.63
CA LYS A 421 15.70 -49.84 -26.02
C LYS A 421 15.95 -51.04 -25.10
N THR A 422 15.41 -50.98 -23.89
CA THR A 422 14.92 -52.18 -23.19
C THR A 422 13.58 -51.88 -22.55
N SER A 423 12.61 -52.66 -23.00
CA SER A 423 11.25 -52.85 -22.51
C SER A 423 11.19 -53.38 -21.08
N GLY A 424 10.16 -52.99 -20.32
CA GLY A 424 9.79 -53.68 -19.08
C GLY A 424 8.62 -53.03 -18.33
N THR A 425 7.41 -53.48 -18.67
CA THR A 425 6.25 -53.79 -17.81
C THR A 425 6.12 -53.19 -16.40
N THR A 426 4.95 -52.59 -16.19
CA THR A 426 4.23 -52.30 -14.95
C THR A 426 4.18 -53.48 -13.97
N SER A 427 4.44 -53.20 -12.68
CA SER A 427 3.75 -53.87 -11.58
C SER A 427 3.69 -52.96 -10.34
N THR A 428 2.49 -52.84 -9.80
CA THR A 428 2.13 -52.25 -8.51
C THR A 428 2.45 -53.25 -7.39
N THR A 429 3.05 -52.80 -6.29
CA THR A 429 2.84 -53.38 -4.96
C THR A 429 3.13 -52.35 -3.86
N ASN A 430 2.22 -52.30 -2.88
CA ASN A 430 2.34 -51.57 -1.63
C ASN A 430 3.46 -52.16 -0.76
N ASN A 431 4.14 -51.33 0.03
CA ASN A 431 4.43 -51.64 1.43
C ASN A 431 4.89 -50.43 2.25
N THR A 432 4.61 -50.56 3.53
CA THR A 432 4.55 -49.62 4.65
C THR A 432 5.92 -49.33 5.30
N THR A 433 6.03 -48.11 5.83
CA THR A 433 6.83 -47.66 7.00
C THR A 433 8.36 -47.77 6.98
N THR A 434 9.07 -46.62 7.00
CA THR A 434 10.04 -46.32 8.08
C THR A 434 10.47 -44.84 8.09
N THR A 435 10.50 -44.30 9.30
CA THR A 435 10.97 -42.98 9.74
C THR A 435 12.48 -42.87 9.60
N THR A 436 12.98 -41.78 8.99
CA THR A 436 14.33 -41.27 9.31
C THR A 436 14.38 -39.76 9.11
N THR A 437 14.61 -39.08 10.23
CA THR A 437 15.00 -37.68 10.38
C THR A 437 16.33 -37.39 9.68
N GLN A 438 16.37 -36.34 8.84
CA GLN A 438 17.62 -35.70 8.42
C GLN A 438 17.55 -34.19 8.71
N THR A 439 18.51 -33.76 9.51
CA THR A 439 18.90 -32.38 9.82
C THR A 439 19.46 -31.65 8.58
N PRO A 440 19.25 -30.33 8.42
CA PRO A 440 19.89 -29.57 7.36
C PRO A 440 21.36 -29.27 7.70
N GLY A 441 22.25 -29.56 6.74
CA GLY A 441 23.68 -29.30 6.83
C GLY A 441 24.05 -27.82 6.76
N ASN A 442 25.04 -27.45 7.58
CA ASN A 442 25.80 -26.21 7.52
C ASN A 442 26.46 -26.01 6.14
N CYS A 443 26.31 -24.82 5.58
CA CYS A 443 27.29 -24.24 4.66
C CYS A 443 27.66 -22.85 5.18
N GLY A 444 28.81 -22.77 5.84
CA GLY A 444 29.51 -21.52 6.13
C GLY A 444 30.43 -21.15 4.98
N HIS A 445 30.46 -19.86 4.64
CA HIS A 445 31.61 -19.16 4.04
C HIS A 445 31.45 -17.67 4.35
N THR A 446 32.09 -17.17 5.40
CA THR A 446 33.35 -16.40 5.40
C THR A 446 33.24 -14.99 4.80
N CYS A 447 33.17 -14.02 5.71
CA CYS A 447 33.48 -12.62 5.51
C CYS A 447 34.91 -12.44 4.95
N ARG A 448 35.07 -11.47 4.04
CA ARG A 448 36.36 -10.84 3.75
C ARG A 448 36.20 -9.33 3.94
N ASP A 449 36.81 -8.84 5.01
CA ASP A 449 37.23 -7.44 5.15
C ASP A 449 38.32 -7.12 4.13
N GLY A 450 38.40 -5.85 3.72
CA GLY A 450 39.51 -5.36 2.91
C GLY A 450 39.29 -3.99 2.26
N SER A 451 39.16 -2.96 3.11
CA SER A 451 39.66 -1.59 2.93
C SER A 451 39.95 -1.05 1.50
N THR A 452 39.24 0.01 1.12
CA THR A 452 39.82 1.10 0.31
C THR A 452 39.27 2.45 0.77
N THR A 453 40.13 3.22 1.43
CA THR A 453 39.98 4.66 1.66
C THR A 453 40.27 5.45 0.39
N CYS A 454 39.40 6.39 0.05
CA CYS A 454 39.62 7.63 -0.73
C CYS A 454 38.27 8.38 -0.61
N GLY A 455 38.11 9.63 -0.25
CA GLY A 455 38.97 10.82 -0.22
C GLY A 455 37.99 11.98 -0.43
N GLY A 456 38.04 13.01 0.43
CA GLY A 456 37.07 14.09 0.47
C GLY A 456 36.97 14.91 -0.82
N GLY A 457 35.78 15.46 -1.06
CA GLY A 457 35.49 16.37 -2.16
C GLY A 457 34.17 17.10 -1.91
N SER A 458 34.24 18.19 -1.17
CA SER A 458 33.20 19.19 -1.02
C SER A 458 32.93 19.91 -2.34
N SER A 459 31.68 19.96 -2.80
CA SER A 459 31.23 20.99 -3.75
C SER A 459 29.78 21.39 -3.44
N SER A 460 29.67 22.58 -2.90
CA SER A 460 28.48 23.42 -2.82
C SER A 460 27.90 23.71 -4.21
N SER A 461 26.59 23.53 -4.39
CA SER A 461 25.82 24.28 -5.39
C SER A 461 24.39 24.48 -4.92
N SER A 462 24.16 25.70 -4.42
CA SER A 462 22.89 26.40 -4.33
C SER A 462 22.10 26.36 -5.64
N GLY A 463 20.78 26.16 -5.56
CA GLY A 463 19.88 26.26 -6.71
C GLY A 463 18.42 26.16 -6.30
N THR A 464 17.89 27.27 -5.78
CA THR A 464 16.45 27.53 -5.57
C THR A 464 15.68 27.51 -6.89
N GLY A 465 14.51 26.88 -6.92
CA GLY A 465 13.53 26.98 -8.01
C GLY A 465 12.17 26.48 -7.53
N TYR A 466 11.22 27.41 -7.51
CA TYR A 466 9.88 27.37 -6.91
C TYR A 466 8.98 26.20 -7.29
#